data_AF-A0A537F1U4-F1
#
_entry.id   AF-A0A537F1U4-F1
#
_cell.length_a   1.000
_cell.length_b   1.000
_cell.length_c   1.000
_cell.angle_alpha   90.00
_cell.angle_beta   90.00
_cell.angle_gamma   90.00
#
_symmetry.space_group_name_H-M   'P 1'
#
loop_
_entity.id
_entity.type
_entity.pdbx_description
1 polymer ?
#
loop_
_entity_poly.entity_id
_entity_poly.type
_entity_poly.pdbx_seq_one_letter_code
_entity_poly.pdbx_strand_id
1 'polypeptide(L)'
;MGVPVLRTAKAYEKYAWIIFAILPVFHLGFGLVLIFAPAVFFDTFLEPTAPGLKVTSLLTPWSVNHAGAHLGSVLVGWFIMLEAVTWFGYRKGEKWAWYALCYVPILLVYDASLHFPILSDMAIPILFLGLAIFGLMLPFRKFFPGK
;
A
#
# COMPACT_ATOMS: atom_id res chain seq x y z
N MET A 1 45.95 6.46 -3.81
CA MET A 1 44.77 6.76 -2.98
C MET A 1 43.76 7.46 -3.86
N GLY A 2 42.66 6.79 -4.22
CA GLY A 2 41.62 7.40 -5.06
C GLY A 2 40.85 8.44 -4.26
N VAL A 3 40.71 9.64 -4.83
CA VAL A 3 39.88 10.71 -4.24
C VAL A 3 38.44 10.19 -4.14
N PRO A 4 37.80 10.21 -2.96
CA PRO A 4 36.40 9.82 -2.87
C PRO A 4 35.58 10.86 -3.64
N VAL A 5 35.02 10.45 -4.78
CA VAL A 5 34.05 11.26 -5.51
C VAL A 5 32.80 11.34 -4.64
N LEU A 6 32.65 12.45 -3.90
CA LEU A 6 31.44 12.77 -3.16
C LEU A 6 30.30 12.98 -4.16
N ARG A 7 29.61 11.91 -4.51
CA ARG A 7 28.46 11.95 -5.40
C ARG A 7 27.33 12.72 -4.72
N THR A 8 26.90 13.80 -5.35
CA THR A 8 25.69 14.52 -4.93
C THR A 8 24.47 13.65 -5.23
N ALA A 9 23.69 13.30 -4.20
CA ALA A 9 22.46 12.56 -4.38
C ALA A 9 21.50 13.36 -5.26
N LYS A 10 20.94 12.71 -6.30
CA LYS A 10 20.00 13.39 -7.19
C LYS A 10 18.67 13.61 -6.47
N ALA A 11 17.93 14.66 -6.84
CA ALA A 11 16.68 15.02 -6.16
C ALA A 11 15.69 13.85 -6.08
N TYR A 12 15.55 13.04 -7.15
CA TYR A 12 14.68 11.87 -7.14
C TYR A 12 15.10 10.80 -6.10
N GLU A 13 16.40 10.63 -5.83
CA GLU A 13 16.89 9.69 -4.80
C GLU A 13 16.59 10.23 -3.38
N LYS A 14 16.59 11.56 -3.23
CA LYS A 14 16.32 12.24 -1.96
C LYS A 14 14.83 12.22 -1.59
N TYR A 15 13.93 12.25 -2.57
CA TYR A 15 12.49 12.41 -2.34
C TYR A 15 11.64 11.17 -2.64
N ALA A 16 12.21 10.09 -3.17
CA ALA A 16 11.46 8.84 -3.45
C ALA A 16 10.70 8.27 -2.24
N TRP A 17 11.17 8.51 -1.01
CA TRP A 17 10.48 8.09 0.21
C TRP A 17 9.09 8.72 0.38
N ILE A 18 8.81 9.87 -0.25
CA ILE A 18 7.51 10.54 -0.19
C ILE A 18 6.42 9.63 -0.77
N ILE A 19 6.74 8.84 -1.81
CA ILE A 19 5.79 7.91 -2.41
C ILE A 19 5.31 6.90 -1.34
N PHE A 20 6.25 6.34 -0.58
CA PHE A 20 5.94 5.40 0.50
C PHE A 20 5.41 6.04 1.77
N ALA A 21 5.43 7.37 1.89
CA ALA A 21 4.79 8.11 2.98
C ALA A 21 3.36 8.58 2.61
N ILE A 22 3.03 8.67 1.32
CA ILE A 22 1.70 9.07 0.86
C ILE A 22 0.82 7.84 0.65
N LEU A 23 1.37 6.77 0.05
CA LEU A 23 0.62 5.56 -0.26
C LEU A 23 -0.08 4.94 0.97
N PRO A 24 0.59 4.70 2.11
CA PRO A 24 -0.07 4.11 3.27
C PRO A 24 -1.11 5.05 3.88
N VAL A 25 -0.82 6.36 3.93
CA VAL A 25 -1.76 7.38 4.42
C VAL A 25 -3.06 7.38 3.62
N PHE A 26 -2.98 7.28 2.29
CA PHE A 26 -4.16 7.16 1.43
C PHE A 26 -4.98 5.91 1.79
N HIS A 27 -4.32 4.78 2.05
CA HIS A 27 -5.01 3.52 2.30
C HIS A 27 -5.53 3.35 3.74
N LEU A 28 -5.05 4.15 4.70
CA LEU A 28 -5.58 4.14 6.08
C LEU A 28 -7.09 4.37 6.12
N GLY A 29 -7.63 5.19 5.23
CA GLY A 29 -9.08 5.43 5.12
C GLY A 29 -9.87 4.14 4.91
N PHE A 30 -9.40 3.23 4.05
CA PHE A 30 -10.08 1.96 3.77
C PHE A 30 -10.14 1.08 5.03
N GLY A 31 -9.03 0.99 5.77
CA GLY A 31 -8.99 0.25 7.04
C GLY A 31 -9.95 0.84 8.08
N LEU A 32 -10.01 2.17 8.20
CA LEU A 32 -10.93 2.84 9.12
C LEU A 32 -12.41 2.64 8.73
N VAL A 33 -12.75 2.70 7.44
CA VAL A 33 -14.11 2.41 6.96
C VAL A 33 -14.49 0.96 7.27
N LEU A 34 -13.59 -0.01 7.11
CA LEU A 34 -13.82 -1.40 7.51
C LEU A 34 -14.09 -1.56 9.02
N ILE A 35 -13.42 -0.77 9.87
CA ILE A 35 -13.63 -0.82 11.33
C ILE A 35 -15.00 -0.22 11.70
N PHE A 36 -15.32 0.97 11.19
CA PHE A 36 -16.46 1.76 11.66
C PHE A 36 -17.74 1.61 10.83
N ALA A 37 -17.62 1.21 9.56
CA ALA A 37 -18.72 1.06 8.62
C ALA A 37 -18.52 -0.14 7.66
N PRO A 38 -18.30 -1.37 8.17
CA PRO A 38 -17.96 -2.51 7.32
C PRO A 38 -19.03 -2.90 6.32
N ALA A 39 -20.32 -2.77 6.67
CA ALA A 39 -21.41 -3.05 5.73
C ALA A 39 -21.33 -2.13 4.50
N VAL A 40 -21.04 -0.83 4.71
CA VAL A 40 -20.84 0.13 3.62
C VAL A 40 -19.68 -0.29 2.73
N PHE A 41 -18.55 -0.68 3.35
CA PHE A 41 -17.40 -1.18 2.61
C PHE A 41 -17.78 -2.39 1.74
N PHE A 42 -18.24 -3.48 2.36
CA PHE A 42 -18.51 -4.72 1.64
C PHE A 42 -19.58 -4.55 0.56
N ASP A 43 -20.66 -3.80 0.84
CA ASP A 43 -21.70 -3.55 -0.16
C ASP A 43 -21.15 -2.71 -1.34
N THR A 44 -20.26 -1.74 -1.09
CA THR A 44 -19.63 -0.95 -2.17
C THR A 44 -18.77 -1.80 -3.09
N PHE A 45 -18.05 -2.79 -2.55
CA PHE A 45 -17.23 -3.71 -3.35
C PHE A 45 -18.04 -4.87 -3.95
N LEU A 46 -19.17 -5.24 -3.36
CA LEU A 46 -20.09 -6.26 -3.88
C LEU A 46 -20.92 -5.73 -5.04
N GLU A 47 -21.41 -4.50 -4.98
CA GLU A 47 -22.37 -3.96 -5.96
C GLU A 47 -21.89 -4.08 -7.42
N PRO A 48 -20.62 -3.79 -7.79
CA PRO A 48 -20.17 -3.92 -9.17
C PRO A 48 -20.00 -5.38 -9.63
N THR A 49 -19.88 -6.35 -8.71
CA THR A 49 -19.72 -7.78 -9.03
C THR A 49 -21.02 -8.58 -8.95
N ALA A 50 -21.93 -8.21 -8.03
CA ALA A 50 -23.21 -8.84 -7.80
C ALA A 50 -24.27 -7.77 -7.45
N PRO A 51 -24.78 -7.03 -8.46
CA PRO A 51 -25.68 -5.91 -8.25
C PRO A 51 -26.93 -6.29 -7.44
N GLY A 52 -27.26 -5.48 -6.43
CA GLY A 52 -28.43 -5.69 -5.58
C GLY A 52 -28.26 -6.74 -4.48
N LEU A 53 -27.13 -7.47 -4.45
CA LEU A 53 -26.79 -8.36 -3.36
C LEU A 53 -26.08 -7.58 -2.24
N LYS A 54 -26.62 -7.66 -1.02
CA LYS A 54 -26.00 -7.01 0.15
C LYS A 54 -25.36 -8.00 1.08
N VAL A 55 -24.20 -7.65 1.65
CA VAL A 55 -23.53 -8.48 2.66
C VAL A 55 -24.45 -8.75 3.86
N THR A 56 -25.30 -7.79 4.21
CA THR A 56 -26.26 -7.91 5.32
C THR A 56 -27.43 -8.85 5.03
N SER A 57 -27.66 -9.22 3.77
CA SER A 57 -28.60 -10.31 3.42
C SER A 57 -27.97 -11.70 3.50
N LEU A 58 -26.63 -11.77 3.49
CA LEU A 58 -25.87 -13.03 3.52
C LEU A 58 -25.40 -13.39 4.92
N LEU A 59 -25.07 -12.38 5.73
CA LEU A 59 -24.44 -12.53 7.04
C LEU A 59 -25.19 -11.73 8.10
N THR A 60 -25.09 -12.21 9.35
CA THR A 60 -25.65 -11.45 10.48
C THR A 60 -24.89 -10.14 10.69
N PRO A 61 -25.53 -9.08 11.22
CA PRO A 61 -24.85 -7.83 11.53
C PRO A 61 -23.62 -8.01 12.43
N TRP A 62 -23.69 -8.94 13.39
CA TRP A 62 -22.55 -9.27 14.25
C TRP A 62 -21.37 -9.80 13.43
N SER A 63 -21.61 -10.75 12.51
CA SER A 63 -20.56 -11.33 11.67
C SER A 63 -19.91 -10.29 10.77
N VAL A 64 -20.70 -9.41 10.15
CA VAL A 64 -20.22 -8.33 9.29
C VAL A 64 -19.35 -7.35 10.09
N ASN A 65 -19.82 -6.91 11.26
CA ASN A 65 -19.08 -5.99 12.12
C ASN A 65 -17.79 -6.61 12.66
N HIS A 66 -17.85 -7.88 13.07
CA HIS A 66 -16.68 -8.58 13.58
C HIS A 66 -15.61 -8.77 12.49
N ALA A 67 -15.99 -9.31 11.33
CA ALA A 67 -15.08 -9.48 10.19
C ALA A 67 -14.49 -8.14 9.73
N GLY A 68 -15.34 -7.11 9.65
CA GLY A 68 -14.96 -5.73 9.37
C GLY A 68 -13.90 -5.18 10.32
N ALA A 69 -14.17 -5.23 11.62
CA ALA A 69 -13.25 -4.77 12.65
C ALA A 69 -11.91 -5.51 12.61
N HIS A 70 -11.93 -6.83 12.41
CA HIS A 70 -10.71 -7.63 12.30
C HIS A 70 -9.88 -7.25 11.07
N LEU A 71 -10.48 -7.26 9.88
CA LEU A 71 -9.78 -6.92 8.64
C LEU A 71 -9.30 -5.47 8.64
N GLY A 72 -10.15 -4.55 9.08
CA GLY A 72 -9.82 -3.13 9.18
C GLY A 72 -8.68 -2.87 10.17
N SER A 73 -8.66 -3.53 11.33
CA SER A 73 -7.56 -3.40 12.30
C SER A 73 -6.24 -3.92 11.74
N VAL A 74 -6.26 -5.05 11.02
CA VAL A 74 -5.07 -5.57 10.34
C VAL A 74 -4.57 -4.59 9.29
N LEU A 75 -5.45 -4.03 8.46
CA LEU A 75 -5.09 -3.04 7.44
C LEU A 75 -4.51 -1.76 8.07
N VAL A 76 -5.15 -1.20 9.09
CA VAL A 76 -4.65 -0.01 9.78
C VAL A 76 -3.27 -0.28 10.38
N GLY A 77 -3.11 -1.39 11.11
CA GLY A 77 -1.82 -1.78 11.68
C GLY A 77 -0.73 -1.96 10.62
N TRP A 78 -1.09 -2.56 9.49
CA TRP A 78 -0.20 -2.73 8.35
C TRP A 78 0.26 -1.41 7.76
N PHE A 79 -0.65 -0.46 7.48
CA PHE A 79 -0.28 0.83 6.91
C PHE A 79 0.53 1.70 7.89
N ILE A 80 0.25 1.63 9.20
CA ILE A 80 1.08 2.25 10.24
C ILE A 80 2.49 1.63 10.23
N MET A 81 2.60 0.31 10.07
CA MET A 81 3.90 -0.35 9.96
C MET A 81 4.65 0.10 8.70
N LEU A 82 3.97 0.22 7.55
CA LEU A 82 4.61 0.74 6.32
C LEU A 82 5.12 2.17 6.49
N GLU A 83 4.37 3.03 7.18
CA GLU A 83 4.85 4.36 7.57
C GLU A 83 6.12 4.26 8.44
N ALA A 84 6.09 3.43 9.48
CA ALA A 84 7.23 3.25 10.37
C ALA A 84 8.48 2.76 9.60
N VAL A 85 8.34 1.77 8.72
CA VAL A 85 9.44 1.28 7.86
C VAL A 85 9.96 2.40 6.96
N THR A 86 9.07 3.23 6.42
CA THR A 86 9.41 4.36 5.56
C THR A 86 10.23 5.40 6.31
N TRP A 87 9.75 5.85 7.47
CA TRP A 87 10.39 6.89 8.28
C TRP A 87 11.69 6.43 8.93
N PHE A 88 11.70 5.22 9.51
CA PHE A 88 12.81 4.77 10.34
C PHE A 88 13.90 4.05 9.57
N GLY A 89 13.59 3.37 8.47
CA GLY A 89 14.57 2.61 7.68
C GLY A 89 14.77 3.16 6.27
N TYR A 90 13.70 3.29 5.50
CA TYR A 90 13.80 3.62 4.07
C TYR A 90 14.38 5.02 3.82
N ARG A 91 13.92 6.02 4.59
CA ARG A 91 14.45 7.39 4.52
C ARG A 91 15.94 7.47 4.88
N LYS A 92 16.45 6.54 5.67
CA LYS A 92 17.88 6.44 6.02
C LYS A 92 18.71 5.62 5.03
N GLY A 93 18.07 4.93 4.08
CA GLY A 93 18.78 4.10 3.10
C GLY A 93 19.13 2.70 3.62
N GLU A 94 18.45 2.23 4.67
CA GLU A 94 18.73 0.93 5.26
C GLU A 94 18.22 -0.21 4.36
N LYS A 95 19.08 -1.20 4.07
CA LYS A 95 18.78 -2.28 3.10
C LYS A 95 17.56 -3.12 3.48
N TRP A 96 17.38 -3.43 4.77
CA TRP A 96 16.25 -4.23 5.23
C TRP A 96 14.90 -3.53 4.93
N ALA A 97 14.85 -2.20 4.98
CA ALA A 97 13.64 -1.44 4.71
C ALA A 97 13.27 -1.46 3.23
N TRP A 98 14.27 -1.51 2.34
CA TRP A 98 14.04 -1.72 0.91
C TRP A 98 13.41 -3.10 0.66
N TYR A 99 13.96 -4.16 1.27
CA TYR A 99 13.37 -5.50 1.15
C TYR A 99 11.97 -5.60 1.76
N ALA A 100 11.73 -4.94 2.91
CA ALA A 100 10.41 -4.88 3.52
C ALA A 100 9.39 -4.19 2.60
N LEU A 101 9.78 -3.08 1.96
CA LEU A 101 8.90 -2.34 1.05
C LEU A 101 8.70 -3.02 -0.32
N CYS A 102 9.51 -4.03 -0.67
CA CYS A 102 9.21 -4.90 -1.83
C CYS A 102 7.89 -5.65 -1.70
N TYR A 103 7.36 -5.81 -0.48
CA TYR A 103 6.04 -6.41 -0.28
C TYR A 103 4.91 -5.50 -0.77
N VAL A 104 5.10 -4.18 -0.82
CA VAL A 104 4.07 -3.23 -1.25
C VAL A 104 3.59 -3.50 -2.69
N PRO A 105 4.45 -3.56 -3.72
CA PRO A 105 3.98 -3.87 -5.08
C PRO A 105 3.37 -5.27 -5.21
N ILE A 106 3.83 -6.26 -4.44
CA ILE A 106 3.26 -7.62 -4.45
C ILE A 106 1.80 -7.58 -3.95
N LEU A 107 1.55 -6.84 -2.88
CA LEU A 107 0.19 -6.68 -2.34
C LEU A 107 -0.72 -5.86 -3.26
N LEU A 108 -0.18 -4.86 -3.96
CA LEU A 108 -0.94 -4.10 -4.95
C LEU A 108 -1.32 -4.95 -6.17
N VAL A 109 -0.49 -5.91 -6.56
CA VAL A 109 -0.86 -6.91 -7.58
C VAL A 109 -1.98 -7.82 -7.08
N TYR A 110 -1.90 -8.26 -5.83
CA TYR A 110 -2.98 -9.04 -5.21
C TYR A 110 -4.29 -8.25 -5.17
N ASP A 111 -4.25 -6.99 -4.71
CA ASP A 111 -5.41 -6.09 -4.70
C ASP A 111 -5.98 -5.88 -6.10
N ALA A 112 -5.13 -5.59 -7.10
CA ALA A 112 -5.55 -5.46 -8.50
C ALA A 112 -6.23 -6.75 -9.02
N SER A 113 -5.77 -7.94 -8.60
CA SER A 113 -6.37 -9.21 -9.01
C SER A 113 -7.79 -9.40 -8.48
N LEU A 114 -8.14 -8.79 -7.34
CA LEU A 114 -9.50 -8.84 -6.79
C LEU A 114 -10.49 -8.01 -7.62
N HIS A 115 -9.99 -7.01 -8.34
CA HIS A 115 -10.79 -6.15 -9.20
C HIS A 115 -10.96 -6.71 -10.62
N PHE A 116 -10.30 -7.83 -10.97
CA PHE A 116 -10.20 -8.35 -12.34
C PHE A 116 -11.54 -8.49 -13.12
N PRO A 117 -12.69 -8.82 -12.50
CA PRO A 117 -13.98 -8.84 -13.20
C PRO A 117 -14.49 -7.46 -13.65
N ILE A 118 -13.95 -6.37 -13.10
CA ILE A 118 -14.38 -4.99 -13.31
C ILE A 118 -13.22 -4.21 -13.93
N LEU A 119 -12.95 -4.46 -15.21
CA LEU A 119 -11.84 -3.84 -15.94
C LEU A 119 -11.91 -2.30 -15.97
N SER A 120 -13.08 -1.70 -15.74
CA SER A 120 -13.28 -0.26 -15.72
C SER A 120 -12.57 0.45 -14.55
N ASP A 121 -12.13 -0.27 -13.52
CA ASP A 121 -11.57 0.33 -12.29
C ASP A 121 -10.05 0.07 -12.08
N MET A 122 -9.36 -0.44 -13.10
CA MET A 122 -7.94 -0.80 -13.01
C MET A 122 -6.97 0.38 -12.95
N ALA A 123 -7.42 1.60 -13.26
CA ALA A 123 -6.56 2.77 -13.37
C ALA A 123 -5.86 3.11 -12.04
N ILE A 124 -6.59 3.08 -10.92
CA ILE A 124 -6.06 3.42 -9.60
C ILE A 124 -5.06 2.35 -9.11
N PRO A 125 -5.38 1.04 -9.12
CA PRO A 125 -4.43 -0.01 -8.76
C PRO A 125 -3.14 0.03 -9.60
N ILE A 126 -3.25 0.22 -10.92
CA ILE A 126 -2.08 0.31 -11.82
C ILE A 126 -1.23 1.53 -11.48
N LEU A 127 -1.85 2.68 -11.20
CA LEU A 127 -1.15 3.90 -10.79
C LEU A 127 -0.36 3.65 -9.50
N PHE A 128 -0.99 3.07 -8.47
CA PHE A 128 -0.31 2.76 -7.21
C PHE A 128 0.80 1.75 -7.37
N LEU A 129 0.60 0.71 -8.18
CA LEU A 129 1.63 -0.28 -8.48
C LEU A 129 2.84 0.39 -9.15
N GLY A 130 2.60 1.22 -10.16
CA GLY A 130 3.63 2.00 -10.83
C GLY A 130 4.39 2.88 -9.85
N LEU A 131 3.67 3.64 -9.01
CA LEU A 131 4.27 4.48 -7.97
C LEU A 131 5.12 3.66 -6.99
N ALA A 132 4.64 2.52 -6.51
CA ALA A 132 5.40 1.65 -5.60
C ALA A 132 6.70 1.12 -6.25
N ILE A 133 6.64 0.68 -7.51
CA ILE A 133 7.81 0.23 -8.25
C ILE A 133 8.81 1.39 -8.45
N PHE A 134 8.33 2.55 -8.90
CA PHE A 134 9.18 3.73 -9.04
C PHE A 134 9.78 4.17 -7.71
N GLY A 135 8.99 4.14 -6.64
CA GLY A 135 9.43 4.35 -5.28
C GLY A 135 10.64 3.49 -4.96
N LEU A 136 10.57 2.17 -5.14
CA LEU A 136 11.67 1.24 -4.85
C LEU A 136 12.90 1.46 -5.75
N MET A 137 12.68 1.72 -7.04
CA MET A 137 13.75 1.75 -8.04
C MET A 137 14.51 3.08 -8.09
N LEU A 138 13.82 4.21 -7.91
CA LEU A 138 14.43 5.55 -8.02
C LEU A 138 15.67 5.72 -7.11
N PRO A 139 15.62 5.39 -5.81
CA PRO A 139 16.75 5.50 -4.91
C PRO A 139 17.56 4.19 -4.80
N PHE A 140 17.48 3.25 -5.74
CA PHE A 140 18.13 1.93 -5.62
C PHE A 140 19.62 2.02 -5.21
N ARG A 141 20.36 2.97 -5.78
CA ARG A 141 21.79 3.20 -5.48
C ARG A 141 22.05 3.71 -4.06
N LYS A 142 21.05 4.30 -3.39
CA LYS A 142 21.12 4.70 -1.98
C LYS A 142 21.20 3.48 -1.07
N PHE A 143 20.47 2.43 -1.40
CA PHE A 143 20.42 1.18 -0.63
C PHE A 143 21.56 0.24 -1.01
N PHE A 144 21.94 0.23 -2.29
CA PHE A 144 22.98 -0.62 -2.84
C PHE A 144 24.01 0.26 -3.58
N PRO A 145 24.88 0.98 -2.84
CA PRO A 145 25.98 1.69 -3.47
C PRO A 145 26.85 0.68 -4.23
N GLY A 146 27.09 0.96 -5.51
CA GLY A 146 28.03 0.19 -6.31
C GLY A 146 29.43 0.26 -5.73
N LYS A 147 30.27 -0.72 -6.06
CA LYS A 147 31.72 -0.64 -5.80
C LYS A 147 32.33 0.51 -6.60
#